data_AF-A0A7K7QC38-F1
#
_entry.id   AF-A0A7K7QC38-F1
#
_cell.length_a   1.000
_cell.length_b   1.000
_cell.length_c   1.000
_cell.angle_alpha   90.00
_cell.angle_beta   90.00
_cell.angle_gamma   90.00
#
_symmetry.space_group_name_H-M   'P 1'
#
loop_
_entity.id
_entity.type
_entity.pdbx_description
1 polymer ?
#
loop_
_entity_poly.entity_id
_entity_poly.type
_entity_poly.pdbx_seq_one_letter_code
_entity_poly.pdbx_strand_id
1 'polypeptide(L)'
;MDAAGSQVADECAQYAGKYQNGFITTQGGNLLCSKIIHLITNNQVKSQVSQVLRECEQRMYKSVAFPAIGTGQAGQNSAKVADEMLDAIVEFARQPSVQHLQTVKIVIFQTNMLPAFYESMKKREGSGSSTRSGSSTRSAFFWNRRQSSEKKKSIVLEKKVDLVTFQICGESQEKVDETESWIKDLILKEQFENVISDEAIENFDEMQISFLKALHLRKKVKIQVLNELSPPQIRISGISRDVYSVSLEVQDMIQQIKSTEEEQSKAELLSNLVEWRYPGSNGGFVTFDKLTNMQLENAKMAKKLYLDVKIKNKNYKVDLNTLKATDDQGKTINLQRVTKDEGK
;
A
#
# COMPACT_ATOMS: atom_id res chain seq x y z
N MET A 1 -31.21 -2.51 30.67
CA MET A 1 -32.07 -1.48 31.27
C MET A 1 -31.39 -0.80 32.43
N ASP A 2 -30.71 -1.54 33.30
CA ASP A 2 -30.08 -1.05 34.53
C ASP A 2 -29.19 0.19 34.34
N ALA A 3 -28.32 0.19 33.35
CA ALA A 3 -27.44 1.34 33.06
C ALA A 3 -28.16 2.57 32.50
N ALA A 4 -29.36 2.42 31.92
CA ALA A 4 -30.14 3.53 31.37
C ALA A 4 -31.01 4.24 32.42
N GLY A 5 -31.26 3.58 33.57
CA GLY A 5 -32.11 4.08 34.65
C GLY A 5 -33.59 3.71 34.49
N SER A 6 -34.34 3.82 35.59
CA SER A 6 -35.75 3.39 35.66
C SER A 6 -36.68 4.18 34.73
N GLN A 7 -36.38 5.45 34.45
CA GLN A 7 -37.16 6.30 33.56
C GLN A 7 -37.31 5.70 32.15
N VAL A 8 -36.25 5.06 31.64
CA VAL A 8 -36.29 4.40 30.33
C VAL A 8 -37.18 3.14 30.38
N ALA A 9 -37.19 2.42 31.49
CA ALA A 9 -38.08 1.26 31.68
C ALA A 9 -39.55 1.69 31.73
N ASP A 10 -39.84 2.82 32.39
CA ASP A 10 -41.18 3.41 32.46
C ASP A 10 -41.67 3.87 31.07
N GLU A 11 -40.82 4.56 30.29
CA GLU A 11 -41.12 4.92 28.90
C GLU A 11 -41.40 3.66 28.06
N CYS A 12 -40.61 2.61 28.21
CA CYS A 12 -40.84 1.36 27.51
C CYS A 12 -42.18 0.72 27.88
N ALA A 13 -42.55 0.71 29.16
CA ALA A 13 -43.84 0.19 29.62
C ALA A 13 -45.02 1.02 29.10
N GLN A 14 -44.86 2.35 29.01
CA GLN A 14 -45.88 3.25 28.47
C GLN A 14 -46.11 3.06 26.96
N TYR A 15 -45.05 2.74 26.22
CA TYR A 15 -45.11 2.48 24.78
C TYR A 15 -45.39 1.01 24.44
N ALA A 16 -45.28 0.10 25.41
CA ALA A 16 -45.60 -1.31 25.25
C ALA A 16 -47.05 -1.48 24.76
N GLY A 17 -47.23 -2.09 23.58
CA GLY A 17 -48.53 -2.35 22.98
C GLY A 17 -49.03 -1.32 21.96
N LYS A 18 -48.32 -0.20 21.73
CA LYS A 18 -48.73 0.85 20.75
C LYS A 18 -48.06 0.74 19.36
N TYR A 19 -47.68 -0.47 18.93
CA TYR A 19 -46.78 -0.68 17.80
C TYR A 19 -47.45 -0.54 16.41
N GLN A 20 -46.92 0.36 15.56
CA GLN A 20 -47.14 0.33 14.10
C GLN A 20 -45.86 0.04 13.28
N ASN A 21 -44.66 0.29 13.84
CA ASN A 21 -43.40 0.25 13.09
C ASN A 21 -42.35 -0.74 13.65
N GLY A 22 -42.67 -1.68 14.54
CA GLY A 22 -41.71 -2.74 14.95
C GLY A 22 -40.51 -2.33 15.83
N PHE A 23 -40.42 -1.06 16.23
CA PHE A 23 -39.48 -0.54 17.24
C PHE A 23 -40.15 0.55 18.10
N ILE A 24 -39.56 0.86 19.25
CA ILE A 24 -39.89 2.07 20.04
C ILE A 24 -38.64 2.91 20.27
N THR A 25 -38.81 4.21 20.41
CA THR A 25 -37.71 5.15 20.67
C THR A 25 -37.95 5.86 21.99
N THR A 26 -37.04 5.70 22.94
CA THR A 26 -37.08 6.36 24.25
C THR A 26 -35.98 7.42 24.35
N GLN A 27 -35.97 8.18 25.45
CA GLN A 27 -34.80 8.96 25.84
C GLN A 27 -33.59 8.06 26.17
N GLY A 28 -32.40 8.68 26.19
CA GLY A 28 -31.14 8.01 26.57
C GLY A 28 -31.01 7.66 28.05
N GLY A 29 -31.76 8.32 28.93
CA GLY A 29 -31.61 8.20 30.36
C GLY A 29 -30.18 8.51 30.82
N ASN A 30 -29.59 7.61 31.59
CA ASN A 30 -28.20 7.73 32.09
C ASN A 30 -27.13 7.31 31.07
N LEU A 31 -27.52 6.84 29.87
CA LEU A 31 -26.55 6.49 28.83
C LEU A 31 -26.05 7.74 28.10
N LEU A 32 -24.82 7.68 27.60
CA LEU A 32 -24.20 8.73 26.79
C LEU A 32 -24.73 8.72 25.34
N CYS A 33 -26.05 8.80 25.17
CA CYS A 33 -26.73 8.88 23.87
C CYS A 33 -28.00 9.73 23.96
N SER A 34 -28.42 10.33 22.86
CA SER A 34 -29.63 11.16 22.83
C SER A 34 -30.93 10.34 22.92
N LYS A 35 -30.96 9.17 22.30
CA LYS A 35 -32.13 8.27 22.21
C LYS A 35 -31.70 6.82 22.24
N ILE A 36 -32.62 5.95 22.66
CA ILE A 36 -32.47 4.50 22.55
C ILE A 36 -33.59 3.99 21.65
N ILE A 37 -33.23 3.23 20.62
CA ILE A 37 -34.19 2.56 19.73
C ILE A 37 -34.24 1.08 20.15
N HIS A 38 -35.37 0.68 20.72
CA HIS A 38 -35.59 -0.69 21.19
C HIS A 38 -36.28 -1.50 20.10
N LEU A 39 -35.63 -2.57 19.66
CA LEU A 39 -36.09 -3.49 18.63
C LEU A 39 -36.48 -4.82 19.27
N ILE A 40 -37.60 -5.40 18.81
CA ILE A 40 -37.89 -6.81 19.08
C ILE A 40 -37.15 -7.62 18.03
N THR A 41 -36.12 -8.35 18.42
CA THR A 41 -35.31 -9.13 17.47
C THR A 41 -36.16 -10.18 16.76
N ASN A 42 -36.02 -10.27 15.43
CA ASN A 42 -36.60 -11.33 14.62
C ASN A 42 -35.54 -11.91 13.66
N ASN A 43 -35.93 -12.87 12.81
CA ASN A 43 -35.01 -13.52 11.86
C ASN A 43 -34.68 -12.66 10.61
N GLN A 44 -35.04 -11.38 10.60
CA GLN A 44 -34.84 -10.45 9.48
C GLN A 44 -33.91 -9.31 9.87
N VAL A 45 -32.70 -9.63 10.36
CA VAL A 45 -31.76 -8.64 10.93
C VAL A 45 -31.46 -7.51 9.96
N LYS A 46 -31.27 -7.82 8.67
CA LYS A 46 -31.09 -6.81 7.63
C LYS A 46 -32.20 -5.76 7.62
N SER A 47 -33.46 -6.20 7.66
CA SER A 47 -34.64 -5.30 7.67
C SER A 47 -34.66 -4.41 8.92
N GLN A 48 -34.35 -5.00 10.08
CA GLN A 48 -34.31 -4.27 11.35
C GLN A 48 -33.24 -3.18 11.33
N VAL A 49 -32.03 -3.49 10.85
CA VAL A 49 -30.95 -2.50 10.70
C VAL A 49 -31.35 -1.40 9.73
N SER A 50 -31.87 -1.76 8.55
CA SER A 50 -32.32 -0.75 7.57
C SER A 50 -33.40 0.17 8.13
N GLN A 51 -34.30 -0.34 8.97
CA GLN A 51 -35.34 0.45 9.58
C GLN A 51 -34.78 1.48 10.59
N VAL A 52 -33.83 1.06 11.43
CA VAL A 52 -33.17 1.99 12.36
C VAL A 52 -32.36 3.04 11.61
N LEU A 53 -31.62 2.66 10.57
CA LEU A 53 -30.86 3.62 9.76
C LEU A 53 -31.78 4.69 9.14
N ARG A 54 -32.94 4.29 8.61
CA ARG A 54 -33.96 5.23 8.09
C ARG A 54 -34.53 6.13 9.18
N GLU A 55 -34.85 5.59 10.36
CA GLU A 55 -35.35 6.39 11.47
C GLU A 55 -34.32 7.42 11.92
N CYS A 56 -33.04 7.04 12.01
CA CYS A 56 -31.94 7.94 12.33
C CYS A 56 -31.80 9.07 11.31
N GLU A 57 -31.90 8.75 10.01
CA GLU A 57 -31.86 9.75 8.94
C GLU A 57 -33.05 10.71 9.00
N GLN A 58 -34.27 10.19 9.18
CA GLN A 58 -35.50 10.99 9.29
C GLN A 58 -35.46 11.93 10.49
N ARG A 59 -34.83 11.51 11.59
CA ARG A 59 -34.63 12.33 12.79
C ARG A 59 -33.34 13.16 12.76
N MET A 60 -32.63 13.17 11.64
CA MET A 60 -31.39 13.93 11.43
C MET A 60 -30.29 13.62 12.46
N TYR A 61 -30.21 12.37 12.93
CA TYR A 61 -29.14 11.93 13.81
C TYR A 61 -27.84 11.74 13.03
N LYS A 62 -26.72 12.12 13.67
CA LYS A 62 -25.39 12.04 13.05
C LYS A 62 -24.71 10.68 13.24
N SER A 63 -25.08 9.95 14.28
CA SER A 63 -24.45 8.66 14.62
C SER A 63 -25.45 7.66 15.20
N VAL A 64 -25.16 6.38 15.00
CA VAL A 64 -25.90 5.25 15.58
C VAL A 64 -24.95 4.12 15.95
N ALA A 65 -25.23 3.43 17.05
CA ALA A 65 -24.51 2.25 17.49
C ALA A 65 -25.45 1.05 17.61
N PHE A 66 -25.06 -0.08 17.02
CA PHE A 66 -25.80 -1.33 17.07
C PHE A 66 -25.04 -2.39 17.88
N PRO A 67 -25.72 -3.24 18.66
CA PRO A 67 -25.14 -4.51 19.08
C PRO A 67 -25.07 -5.49 17.89
N ALA A 68 -24.43 -6.64 18.06
CA ALA A 68 -24.60 -7.77 17.13
C ALA A 68 -26.02 -8.37 17.28
N ILE A 69 -27.00 -7.76 16.60
CA ILE A 69 -28.43 -8.04 16.79
C ILE A 69 -28.74 -9.53 16.60
N GLY A 70 -29.41 -10.14 17.57
CA GLY A 70 -29.87 -11.53 17.50
C GLY A 70 -28.84 -12.60 17.89
N THR A 71 -27.58 -12.22 18.14
CA THR A 71 -26.52 -13.19 18.52
C THR A 71 -26.55 -13.61 20.00
N GLY A 72 -27.38 -12.97 20.82
CA GLY A 72 -27.61 -13.32 22.23
C GLY A 72 -28.67 -14.42 22.39
N GLN A 73 -29.72 -14.15 23.17
CA GLN A 73 -30.79 -15.13 23.45
C GLN A 73 -31.50 -15.68 22.20
N ALA A 74 -31.54 -14.92 21.10
CA ALA A 74 -32.15 -15.38 19.85
C ALA A 74 -31.28 -16.41 19.09
N GLY A 75 -30.04 -16.67 19.53
CA GLY A 75 -29.19 -17.76 19.04
C GLY A 75 -28.78 -17.66 17.56
N GLN A 76 -28.86 -16.48 16.96
CA GLN A 76 -28.52 -16.33 15.54
C GLN A 76 -27.02 -16.45 15.31
N ASN A 77 -26.65 -17.08 14.19
CA ASN A 77 -25.26 -17.27 13.81
C ASN A 77 -24.56 -15.91 13.54
N SER A 78 -23.42 -15.69 14.18
CA SER A 78 -22.68 -14.42 14.13
C SER A 78 -22.19 -14.04 12.72
N ALA A 79 -21.82 -15.01 11.88
CA ALA A 79 -21.40 -14.74 10.50
C ALA A 79 -22.58 -14.30 9.63
N LYS A 80 -23.74 -14.96 9.76
CA LYS A 80 -24.97 -14.56 9.07
C LYS A 80 -25.42 -13.16 9.51
N VAL A 81 -25.43 -12.91 10.82
CA VAL A 81 -25.77 -11.59 11.38
C VAL A 81 -24.82 -10.51 10.86
N ALA A 82 -23.51 -10.77 10.84
CA ALA A 82 -22.52 -9.83 10.32
C ALA A 82 -22.78 -9.46 8.86
N ASP A 83 -23.01 -10.46 8.00
CA ASP A 83 -23.32 -10.23 6.58
C ASP A 83 -24.64 -9.43 6.42
N GLU A 84 -25.70 -9.78 7.13
CA GLU A 84 -26.99 -9.07 7.05
C GLU A 84 -26.92 -7.62 7.54
N MET A 85 -26.23 -7.37 8.66
CA MET A 85 -26.06 -6.02 9.21
C MET A 85 -25.25 -5.14 8.25
N LEU A 86 -24.14 -5.66 7.71
CA LEU A 86 -23.28 -4.90 6.80
C LEU A 86 -23.93 -4.69 5.44
N ASP A 87 -24.72 -5.64 4.93
CA ASP A 87 -25.51 -5.44 3.72
C ASP A 87 -26.54 -4.32 3.88
N ALA A 88 -27.26 -4.27 5.01
CA ALA A 88 -28.19 -3.19 5.29
C ALA A 88 -27.49 -1.81 5.30
N ILE A 89 -26.30 -1.74 5.90
CA ILE A 89 -25.51 -0.50 5.98
C ILE A 89 -25.02 -0.08 4.59
N VAL A 90 -24.50 -1.01 3.79
CA VAL A 90 -24.04 -0.72 2.43
C VAL A 90 -25.20 -0.27 1.54
N GLU A 91 -26.34 -0.93 1.61
CA GLU A 91 -27.54 -0.55 0.85
C GLU A 91 -28.08 0.81 1.27
N PHE A 92 -28.07 1.12 2.57
CA PHE A 92 -28.45 2.43 3.07
C PHE A 92 -27.48 3.51 2.58
N ALA A 93 -26.17 3.32 2.74
CA ALA A 93 -25.15 4.29 2.37
C ALA A 93 -25.09 4.61 0.86
N ARG A 94 -25.59 3.71 0.01
CA ARG A 94 -25.68 3.92 -1.45
C ARG A 94 -26.89 4.77 -1.87
N GLN A 95 -27.83 5.03 -0.97
CA GLN A 95 -29.02 5.81 -1.31
C GLN A 95 -28.67 7.30 -1.40
N PRO A 96 -29.07 8.00 -2.47
CA PRO A 96 -28.76 9.43 -2.64
C PRO A 96 -29.46 10.33 -1.62
N SER A 97 -30.46 9.80 -0.89
CA SER A 97 -31.23 10.52 0.13
C SER A 97 -30.53 10.59 1.50
N VAL A 98 -29.41 9.90 1.70
CA VAL A 98 -28.69 9.92 2.99
C VAL A 98 -27.85 11.19 3.08
N GLN A 99 -28.17 12.05 4.06
CA GLN A 99 -27.52 13.35 4.26
C GLN A 99 -27.01 13.55 5.68
N HIS A 100 -27.69 13.00 6.69
CA HIS A 100 -27.46 13.33 8.09
C HIS A 100 -26.66 12.27 8.85
N LEU A 101 -26.94 10.98 8.62
CA LEU A 101 -26.30 9.89 9.33
C LEU A 101 -24.90 9.62 8.78
N GLN A 102 -23.88 9.99 9.55
CA GLN A 102 -22.48 9.94 9.12
C GLN A 102 -21.70 8.75 9.71
N THR A 103 -22.08 8.29 10.90
CA THR A 103 -21.31 7.27 11.62
C THR A 103 -22.21 6.12 12.07
N VAL A 104 -21.87 4.90 11.65
CA VAL A 104 -22.49 3.65 12.11
C VAL A 104 -21.43 2.81 12.82
N LYS A 105 -21.68 2.43 14.07
CA LYS A 105 -20.78 1.55 14.84
C LYS A 105 -21.49 0.25 15.21
N ILE A 106 -20.84 -0.88 14.99
CA ILE A 106 -21.30 -2.17 15.53
C ILE A 106 -20.44 -2.50 16.74
N VAL A 107 -21.06 -2.59 17.92
CA VAL A 107 -20.41 -2.88 19.20
C VAL A 107 -20.56 -4.38 19.49
N ILE A 108 -19.44 -5.09 19.47
CA ILE A 108 -19.39 -6.54 19.66
C ILE A 108 -18.97 -6.82 21.09
N PHE A 109 -19.86 -7.46 21.85
CA PHE A 109 -19.60 -7.82 23.25
C PHE A 109 -18.73 -9.08 23.39
N GLN A 110 -19.04 -10.14 22.63
CA GLN A 110 -18.28 -11.40 22.69
C GLN A 110 -17.18 -11.41 21.62
N THR A 111 -15.93 -11.51 22.06
CA THR A 111 -14.74 -11.40 21.20
C THR A 111 -14.64 -12.49 20.13
N ASN A 112 -15.18 -13.68 20.40
CA ASN A 112 -15.27 -14.79 19.43
C ASN A 112 -16.09 -14.42 18.17
N MET A 113 -16.94 -13.40 18.21
CA MET A 113 -17.68 -12.91 17.04
C MET A 113 -16.89 -11.92 16.18
N LEU A 114 -15.81 -11.31 16.71
CA LEU A 114 -15.02 -10.31 15.99
C LEU A 114 -14.50 -10.81 14.63
N PRO A 115 -13.96 -12.04 14.51
CA PRO A 115 -13.50 -12.55 13.21
C PRO A 115 -14.61 -12.58 12.15
N ALA A 116 -15.84 -12.94 12.54
CA ALA A 116 -16.97 -13.04 11.62
C ALA A 116 -17.35 -11.67 11.02
N PHE A 117 -17.41 -10.62 11.86
CA PHE A 117 -17.66 -9.25 11.41
C PHE A 117 -16.49 -8.67 10.61
N TYR A 118 -15.27 -8.97 11.02
CA TYR A 118 -14.07 -8.52 10.30
C TYR A 118 -13.98 -9.11 8.89
N GLU A 119 -14.18 -10.42 8.75
CA GLU A 119 -14.18 -11.08 7.43
C GLU A 119 -15.35 -10.60 6.56
N SER A 120 -16.52 -10.34 7.16
CA SER A 120 -17.66 -9.76 6.44
C SER A 120 -17.36 -8.35 5.90
N MET A 121 -16.63 -7.51 6.65
CA MET A 121 -16.16 -6.21 6.16
C MET A 121 -15.14 -6.37 5.02
N LYS A 122 -14.16 -7.25 5.16
CA LYS A 122 -13.14 -7.52 4.12
C LYS A 122 -13.75 -7.95 2.79
N LYS A 123 -14.77 -8.83 2.82
CA LYS A 123 -15.49 -9.26 1.60
C LYS A 123 -16.04 -8.09 0.78
N ARG A 124 -16.30 -6.95 1.42
CA ARG A 124 -16.92 -5.75 0.83
C ARG A 124 -15.89 -4.66 0.50
N GLU A 125 -14.61 -4.88 0.83
CA GLU A 125 -13.51 -4.01 0.43
C GLU A 125 -13.27 -4.12 -1.10
N GLY A 126 -13.15 -2.99 -1.81
CA GLY A 126 -12.90 -2.98 -3.26
C GLY A 126 -14.13 -3.18 -4.17
N SER A 127 -15.33 -3.38 -3.62
CA SER A 127 -16.56 -3.59 -4.40
C SER A 127 -17.24 -2.28 -4.86
N GLY A 128 -16.44 -1.27 -5.22
CA GLY A 128 -16.89 0.06 -5.64
C GLY A 128 -16.74 0.30 -7.14
N SER A 129 -17.87 0.32 -7.85
CA SER A 129 -18.12 0.99 -9.15
C SER A 129 -17.14 0.73 -10.31
N SER A 130 -17.51 -0.20 -11.20
CA SER A 130 -17.06 -0.22 -12.59
C SER A 130 -17.66 0.96 -13.36
N THR A 131 -16.97 2.11 -13.34
CA THR A 131 -17.30 3.24 -14.22
C THR A 131 -16.47 3.10 -15.51
N ARG A 132 -17.15 2.79 -16.63
CA ARG A 132 -16.57 2.79 -17.98
C ARG A 132 -15.94 4.16 -18.26
N SER A 133 -14.65 4.20 -18.57
CA SER A 133 -14.02 5.30 -19.30
C SER A 133 -13.34 4.74 -20.54
N GLY A 134 -13.76 5.25 -21.69
CA GLY A 134 -13.34 4.82 -23.01
C GLY A 134 -11.99 5.42 -23.41
N SER A 135 -11.24 4.60 -24.15
CA SER A 135 -10.33 4.93 -25.25
C SER A 135 -9.61 6.28 -25.24
N SER A 136 -8.28 6.22 -25.20
CA SER A 136 -7.46 7.16 -25.96
C SER A 136 -6.22 6.46 -26.53
N THR A 137 -5.89 6.93 -27.72
CA THR A 137 -5.03 6.38 -28.75
C THR A 137 -3.54 6.40 -28.42
N ARG A 138 -2.83 5.41 -28.96
CA ARG A 138 -1.37 5.39 -29.06
C ARG A 138 -0.87 6.59 -29.88
N SER A 139 0.21 7.22 -29.41
CA SER A 139 1.19 7.85 -30.28
C SER A 139 2.59 7.57 -29.73
N ALA A 140 3.42 7.01 -30.60
CA ALA A 140 4.85 6.86 -30.39
C ALA A 140 5.55 8.10 -30.95
N PHE A 141 6.49 8.69 -30.21
CA PHE A 141 7.59 9.48 -30.78
C PHE A 141 8.84 9.35 -29.92
N PHE A 142 9.97 9.20 -30.62
CA PHE A 142 11.30 8.92 -30.13
C PHE A 142 12.09 10.19 -29.76
N TRP A 143 12.89 10.05 -28.70
CA TRP A 143 14.24 10.57 -28.39
C TRP A 143 14.62 12.05 -28.27
N ASN A 144 15.34 12.26 -27.15
CA ASN A 144 16.46 13.14 -26.84
C ASN A 144 16.28 14.66 -26.87
N ARG A 145 16.12 15.21 -25.66
CA ARG A 145 16.79 16.44 -25.25
C ARG A 145 17.18 16.33 -23.77
N ARG A 146 18.48 16.40 -23.47
CA ARG A 146 18.97 16.75 -22.11
C ARG A 146 18.31 18.09 -21.77
N GLN A 147 17.34 18.05 -20.87
CA GLN A 147 16.63 19.23 -20.38
C GLN A 147 16.87 19.31 -18.89
N SER A 148 17.21 20.52 -18.45
CA SER A 148 17.48 20.96 -17.08
C SER A 148 16.68 20.20 -16.03
N SER A 149 17.37 19.84 -14.94
CA SER A 149 16.81 19.24 -13.72
C SER A 149 15.53 19.95 -13.26
N GLU A 150 14.36 19.46 -13.66
CA GLU A 150 13.12 19.74 -12.96
C GLU A 150 13.28 19.11 -11.57
N LYS A 151 13.26 19.94 -10.53
CA LYS A 151 13.32 19.46 -9.14
C LYS A 151 12.15 18.49 -8.94
N LYS A 152 12.44 17.19 -8.83
CA LYS A 152 11.44 16.17 -8.50
C LYS A 152 10.75 16.60 -7.20
N LYS A 153 9.42 16.74 -7.23
CA LYS A 153 8.65 17.15 -6.06
C LYS A 153 8.80 16.13 -4.93
N SER A 154 8.77 16.62 -3.68
CA SER A 154 8.64 15.81 -2.47
C SER A 154 7.45 14.86 -2.60
N ILE A 155 7.64 13.58 -2.28
CA ILE A 155 6.58 12.57 -2.32
C ILE A 155 6.34 12.08 -0.91
N VAL A 156 5.17 12.39 -0.36
CA VAL A 156 4.69 11.81 0.89
C VAL A 156 3.73 10.68 0.54
N LEU A 157 4.10 9.45 0.92
CA LEU A 157 3.21 8.31 0.82
C LEU A 157 2.34 8.30 2.07
N GLU A 158 1.19 8.99 2.00
CA GLU A 158 0.26 9.09 3.12
C GLU A 158 -0.55 7.80 3.28
N LYS A 159 -0.52 7.27 4.51
CA LYS A 159 -1.42 6.22 4.95
C LYS A 159 -2.79 6.86 5.27
N LYS A 160 -3.90 6.26 4.83
CA LYS A 160 -5.20 6.47 5.50
C LYS A 160 -5.03 6.02 6.95
N VAL A 161 -5.07 6.96 7.90
CA VAL A 161 -4.93 6.63 9.31
C VAL A 161 -6.14 5.83 9.76
N ASP A 162 -5.96 4.52 9.95
CA ASP A 162 -6.93 3.67 10.63
C ASP A 162 -6.98 4.12 12.08
N LEU A 163 -7.99 4.92 12.43
CA LEU A 163 -8.14 5.44 13.78
C LEU A 163 -8.50 4.28 14.72
N VAL A 164 -7.65 4.02 15.71
CA VAL A 164 -7.93 3.07 16.78
C VAL A 164 -8.30 3.85 18.02
N THR A 165 -9.50 3.61 18.56
CA THR A 165 -9.97 4.23 19.79
C THR A 165 -9.86 3.24 20.95
N PHE A 166 -9.10 3.61 21.97
CA PHE A 166 -9.07 2.89 23.24
C PHE A 166 -10.07 3.52 24.21
N GLN A 167 -10.87 2.69 24.87
CA GLN A 167 -11.73 3.12 25.98
C GLN A 167 -11.17 2.48 27.25
N ILE A 168 -10.80 3.31 28.21
CA ILE A 168 -10.16 2.89 29.46
C ILE A 168 -11.16 3.13 30.59
N CYS A 169 -11.42 2.13 31.40
CA CYS A 169 -12.26 2.23 32.59
C CYS A 169 -11.45 1.72 33.79
N GLY A 170 -11.49 2.47 34.88
CA GLY A 170 -10.75 2.16 36.11
C GLY A 170 -11.54 2.59 37.35
N GLU A 171 -11.11 2.09 38.50
CA GLU A 171 -11.71 2.38 39.81
C GLU A 171 -11.55 3.84 40.27
N SER A 172 -10.60 4.58 39.68
CA SER A 172 -10.39 6.02 39.89
C SER A 172 -9.86 6.68 38.62
N GLN A 173 -9.99 8.01 38.52
CA GLN A 173 -9.42 8.79 37.41
C GLN A 173 -7.89 8.65 37.35
N GLU A 174 -7.21 8.63 38.51
CA GLU A 174 -5.76 8.44 38.61
C GLU A 174 -5.31 7.12 37.94
N LYS A 175 -6.02 6.02 38.18
CA LYS A 175 -5.72 4.72 37.55
C LYS A 175 -5.99 4.73 36.05
N VAL A 176 -6.99 5.47 35.59
CA VAL A 176 -7.27 5.67 34.16
C VAL A 176 -6.13 6.45 33.51
N ASP A 177 -5.67 7.53 34.12
CA ASP A 177 -4.60 8.39 33.61
C ASP A 177 -3.24 7.67 33.59
N GLU A 178 -2.92 6.91 34.65
CA GLU A 178 -1.74 6.03 34.70
C GLU A 178 -1.75 5.02 33.55
N THR A 179 -2.90 4.39 33.30
CA THR A 179 -3.07 3.41 32.22
C THR A 179 -2.97 4.06 30.84
N GLU A 180 -3.58 5.23 30.65
CA GLU A 180 -3.47 5.99 29.40
C GLU A 180 -2.01 6.35 29.10
N SER A 181 -1.29 6.86 30.11
CA SER A 181 0.13 7.21 30.00
C SER A 181 0.98 5.99 29.66
N TRP A 182 0.75 4.85 30.33
CA TRP A 182 1.44 3.60 30.07
C TRP A 182 1.22 3.07 28.64
N ILE A 183 -0.02 3.11 28.14
CA ILE A 183 -0.33 2.72 26.75
C ILE A 183 0.35 3.67 25.76
N LYS A 184 0.31 4.99 26.00
CA LYS A 184 1.00 5.98 25.16
C LYS A 184 2.51 5.71 25.12
N ASP A 185 3.12 5.48 26.28
CA ASP A 185 4.55 5.20 26.40
C ASP A 185 4.93 3.92 25.65
N LEU A 186 4.15 2.84 25.77
CA LEU A 186 4.34 1.62 24.99
C LEU A 186 4.26 1.86 23.48
N ILE A 187 3.26 2.61 23.02
CA ILE A 187 3.10 2.92 21.59
C ILE A 187 4.29 3.75 21.10
N LEU A 188 4.69 4.78 21.85
CA LEU A 188 5.78 5.67 21.46
C LEU A 188 7.14 4.96 21.50
N LYS A 189 7.38 4.04 22.44
CA LYS A 189 8.61 3.24 22.51
C LYS A 189 8.78 2.30 21.31
N GLU A 190 7.68 1.80 20.76
CA GLU A 190 7.71 0.93 19.58
C GLU A 190 7.82 1.72 18.26
N GLN A 191 7.51 3.02 18.27
CA GLN A 191 7.68 3.91 17.13
C GLN A 191 9.15 4.28 16.95
N PHE A 192 9.64 4.11 15.74
CA PHE A 192 10.98 4.45 15.34
C PHE A 192 10.94 5.22 14.02
N GLU A 193 11.90 6.11 13.86
CA GLU A 193 12.11 6.85 12.62
C GLU A 193 13.55 6.70 12.19
N ASN A 194 13.74 6.38 10.91
CA ASN A 194 15.04 6.36 10.28
C ASN A 194 15.08 7.32 9.09
N VAL A 195 16.21 7.98 8.89
CA VAL A 195 16.44 8.92 7.79
C VAL A 195 17.66 8.46 7.02
N ILE A 196 17.47 8.18 5.73
CA ILE A 196 18.54 7.81 4.80
C ILE A 196 18.81 9.01 3.91
N SER A 197 20.07 9.44 3.84
CA SER A 197 20.50 10.63 3.12
C SER A 197 21.56 10.24 2.10
N ASP A 198 21.29 10.43 0.80
CA ASP A 198 22.20 10.00 -0.27
C ASP A 198 21.90 10.72 -1.60
N GLU A 199 22.94 11.11 -2.34
CA GLU A 199 22.80 11.78 -3.65
C GLU A 199 22.12 10.89 -4.69
N ALA A 200 22.30 9.56 -4.64
CA ALA A 200 21.70 8.63 -5.59
C ALA A 200 20.16 8.61 -5.56
N ILE A 201 19.54 9.17 -4.50
CA ILE A 201 18.09 9.30 -4.37
C ILE A 201 17.51 10.22 -5.47
N GLU A 202 18.28 11.20 -5.97
CA GLU A 202 17.87 12.03 -7.11
C GLU A 202 17.53 11.20 -8.36
N ASN A 203 18.20 10.06 -8.51
CA ASN A 203 18.07 9.17 -9.66
C ASN A 203 16.90 8.18 -9.55
N PHE A 204 16.11 8.20 -8.47
CA PHE A 204 14.95 7.30 -8.32
C PHE A 204 13.88 7.59 -9.38
N ASP A 205 13.61 6.62 -10.24
CA ASP A 205 12.60 6.63 -11.30
C ASP A 205 11.25 6.08 -10.82
N GLU A 206 10.30 5.96 -11.75
CA GLU A 206 8.96 5.44 -11.45
C GLU A 206 8.96 4.02 -10.86
N MET A 207 9.91 3.16 -11.25
CA MET A 207 10.04 1.81 -10.71
C MET A 207 10.45 1.86 -9.24
N GLN A 208 11.47 2.66 -8.91
CA GLN A 208 11.89 2.81 -7.51
C GLN A 208 10.77 3.43 -6.66
N ILE A 209 10.09 4.47 -7.15
CA ILE A 209 8.96 5.07 -6.42
C ILE A 209 7.79 4.09 -6.25
N SER A 210 7.48 3.28 -7.28
CA SER A 210 6.46 2.22 -7.19
C SER A 210 6.83 1.17 -6.14
N PHE A 211 8.10 0.78 -6.07
CA PHE A 211 8.59 -0.14 -5.07
C PHE A 211 8.48 0.43 -3.64
N LEU A 212 8.83 1.71 -3.44
CA LEU A 212 8.59 2.40 -2.16
C LEU A 212 7.11 2.42 -1.77
N LYS A 213 6.19 2.62 -2.73
CA LYS A 213 4.74 2.51 -2.49
C LYS A 213 4.33 1.10 -2.05
N ALA A 214 4.87 0.07 -2.68
CA ALA A 214 4.61 -1.31 -2.30
C ALA A 214 5.13 -1.61 -0.88
N LEU A 215 6.32 -1.12 -0.53
CA LEU A 215 6.88 -1.25 0.82
C LEU A 215 6.04 -0.52 1.87
N HIS A 216 5.63 0.72 1.59
CA HIS A 216 4.73 1.51 2.45
C HIS A 216 3.47 0.72 2.83
N LEU A 217 2.78 0.15 1.84
CA LEU A 217 1.54 -0.61 2.06
C LEU A 217 1.79 -1.94 2.77
N ARG A 218 2.79 -2.72 2.30
CA ARG A 218 3.08 -4.07 2.81
C ARG A 218 3.58 -4.05 4.25
N LYS A 219 4.44 -3.08 4.59
CA LYS A 219 5.10 -2.96 5.89
C LYS A 219 4.42 -1.96 6.83
N LYS A 220 3.35 -1.30 6.37
CA LYS A 220 2.56 -0.33 7.14
C LYS A 220 3.41 0.79 7.77
N VAL A 221 4.52 1.16 7.14
CA VAL A 221 5.39 2.28 7.55
C VAL A 221 5.06 3.52 6.75
N LYS A 222 5.23 4.71 7.31
CA LYS A 222 5.19 5.97 6.58
C LYS A 222 6.52 6.16 5.85
N ILE A 223 6.49 6.50 4.57
CA ILE A 223 7.70 6.81 3.78
C ILE A 223 7.53 8.20 3.15
N GLN A 224 8.53 9.05 3.32
CA GLN A 224 8.58 10.39 2.76
C GLN A 224 9.89 10.57 1.99
N VAL A 225 9.79 10.96 0.72
CA VAL A 225 10.94 11.25 -0.14
C VAL A 225 11.07 12.77 -0.24
N LEU A 226 12.13 13.32 0.35
CA LEU A 226 12.42 14.74 0.48
C LEU A 226 13.52 15.12 -0.52
N ASN A 227 13.12 15.37 -1.76
CA ASN A 227 14.02 15.71 -2.89
C ASN A 227 14.48 17.18 -2.88
N GLU A 228 13.86 18.00 -2.05
CA GLU A 228 14.19 19.41 -1.83
C GLU A 228 15.46 19.62 -0.98
N LEU A 229 15.93 18.57 -0.31
CA LEU A 229 17.15 18.59 0.50
C LEU A 229 18.36 18.21 -0.33
N SER A 230 19.55 18.66 0.10
CA SER A 230 20.83 18.31 -0.52
C SER A 230 21.81 17.83 0.56
N PRO A 231 22.18 16.53 0.56
CA PRO A 231 21.66 15.47 -0.30
C PRO A 231 20.17 15.16 0.01
N PRO A 232 19.41 14.60 -0.96
CA PRO A 232 18.03 14.20 -0.75
C PRO A 232 17.91 13.17 0.38
N GLN A 233 16.70 13.08 0.96
CA GLN A 233 16.44 12.19 2.09
C GLN A 233 15.20 11.33 1.89
N ILE A 234 15.27 10.09 2.36
CA ILE A 234 14.11 9.23 2.56
C ILE A 234 13.90 9.03 4.06
N ARG A 235 12.77 9.53 4.57
CA ARG A 235 12.35 9.37 5.97
C ARG A 235 11.35 8.22 6.07
N ILE A 236 11.62 7.28 6.97
CA ILE A 236 10.82 6.07 7.19
C ILE A 236 10.40 6.06 8.66
N SER A 237 9.11 6.10 8.94
CA SER A 237 8.57 6.13 10.31
C SER A 237 7.54 5.02 10.53
N GLY A 238 7.59 4.33 11.66
CA GLY A 238 6.68 3.21 11.96
C GLY A 238 7.24 2.33 13.08
N ILE A 239 6.82 1.06 13.14
CA ILE A 239 7.37 0.14 14.14
C ILE A 239 8.82 -0.22 13.84
N SER A 240 9.66 -0.31 14.87
CA SER A 240 11.12 -0.51 14.76
C SER A 240 11.54 -1.61 13.77
N ARG A 241 10.93 -2.81 13.87
CA ARG A 241 11.25 -3.96 13.01
C ARG A 241 10.98 -3.69 11.52
N ASP A 242 9.86 -3.04 11.23
CA ASP A 242 9.45 -2.79 9.84
C ASP A 242 10.23 -1.61 9.27
N VAL A 243 10.52 -0.58 10.07
CA VAL A 243 11.41 0.53 9.68
C VAL A 243 12.81 -0.01 9.33
N TYR A 244 13.37 -0.88 10.16
CA TYR A 244 14.66 -1.51 9.87
C TYR A 244 14.62 -2.32 8.57
N SER A 245 13.62 -3.18 8.40
CA SER A 245 13.45 -3.98 7.17
C SER A 245 13.34 -3.09 5.91
N VAL A 246 12.57 -2.01 5.97
CA VAL A 246 12.42 -1.10 4.83
C VAL A 246 13.70 -0.29 4.58
N SER A 247 14.42 0.08 5.65
CA SER A 247 15.69 0.81 5.53
C SER A 247 16.73 0.00 4.76
N LEU A 248 16.83 -1.31 5.00
CA LEU A 248 17.73 -2.19 4.26
C LEU A 248 17.39 -2.26 2.77
N GLU A 249 16.10 -2.37 2.44
CA GLU A 249 15.62 -2.41 1.04
C GLU A 249 15.96 -1.09 0.31
N VAL A 250 15.76 0.05 0.98
CA VAL A 250 16.12 1.38 0.43
C VAL A 250 17.63 1.52 0.24
N GLN A 251 18.43 1.04 1.19
CA GLN A 251 19.89 1.02 1.06
C GLN A 251 20.34 0.16 -0.12
N ASP A 252 19.74 -1.01 -0.32
CA ASP A 252 20.03 -1.87 -1.47
C ASP A 252 19.71 -1.17 -2.79
N MET A 253 18.56 -0.50 -2.91
CA MET A 253 18.21 0.30 -4.09
C MET A 253 19.25 1.38 -4.39
N ILE A 254 19.70 2.11 -3.37
CA ILE A 254 20.73 3.14 -3.50
C ILE A 254 22.05 2.52 -3.99
N GLN A 255 22.44 1.38 -3.43
CA GLN A 255 23.66 0.67 -3.84
C GLN A 255 23.58 0.15 -5.27
N GLN A 256 22.42 -0.35 -5.70
CA GLN A 256 22.20 -0.78 -7.09
C GLN A 256 22.35 0.38 -8.08
N ILE A 257 21.79 1.56 -7.76
CA ILE A 257 21.94 2.76 -8.59
C ILE A 257 23.41 3.16 -8.69
N LYS A 258 24.11 3.28 -7.55
CA LYS A 258 25.54 3.65 -7.53
C LYS A 258 26.40 2.68 -8.31
N SER A 259 26.19 1.38 -8.12
CA SER A 259 26.95 0.34 -8.82
C SER A 259 26.72 0.40 -10.32
N THR A 260 25.48 0.63 -10.74
CA THR A 260 25.12 0.78 -12.16
C THR A 260 25.77 2.02 -12.78
N GLU A 261 25.76 3.15 -12.08
CA GLU A 261 26.39 4.38 -12.54
C GLU A 261 27.92 4.25 -12.63
N GLU A 262 28.54 3.60 -11.65
CA GLU A 262 29.97 3.30 -11.68
C GLU A 262 30.33 2.39 -12.86
N GLU A 263 29.52 1.35 -13.11
CA GLU A 263 29.73 0.43 -14.22
C GLU A 263 29.56 1.12 -15.58
N GLN A 264 28.53 1.97 -15.73
CA GLN A 264 28.35 2.81 -16.92
C GLN A 264 29.51 3.78 -17.12
N SER A 265 29.98 4.42 -16.04
CA SER A 265 31.12 5.35 -16.10
C SER A 265 32.40 4.64 -16.55
N LYS A 266 32.67 3.44 -16.01
CA LYS A 266 33.80 2.60 -16.43
C LYS A 266 33.68 2.17 -17.89
N ALA A 267 32.48 1.75 -18.31
CA ALA A 267 32.20 1.34 -19.68
C ALA A 267 32.42 2.48 -20.68
N GLU A 268 32.01 3.70 -20.32
CA GLU A 268 32.24 4.91 -21.11
C GLU A 268 33.73 5.15 -21.34
N LEU A 269 34.52 5.22 -20.25
CA LEU A 269 35.96 5.46 -20.31
C LEU A 269 36.68 4.39 -21.13
N LEU A 270 36.33 3.12 -20.92
CA LEU A 270 36.95 2.01 -21.64
C LEU A 270 36.60 2.00 -23.13
N SER A 271 35.38 2.44 -23.49
CA SER A 271 34.97 2.54 -24.90
C SER A 271 35.80 3.56 -25.70
N ASN A 272 36.50 4.48 -25.02
CA ASN A 272 37.45 5.41 -25.65
C ASN A 272 38.80 4.77 -25.94
N LEU A 273 39.16 3.68 -25.25
CA LEU A 273 40.45 2.98 -25.38
C LEU A 273 40.36 1.74 -26.28
N VAL A 274 39.27 0.99 -26.19
CA VAL A 274 39.12 -0.29 -26.89
C VAL A 274 37.71 -0.46 -27.44
N GLU A 275 37.61 -0.94 -28.68
CA GLU A 275 36.36 -1.30 -29.33
C GLU A 275 36.36 -2.75 -29.80
N TRP A 276 35.36 -3.47 -29.32
CA TRP A 276 34.95 -4.77 -29.82
C TRP A 276 33.88 -4.59 -30.88
N ARG A 277 33.99 -5.37 -31.96
CA ARG A 277 33.10 -5.30 -33.12
C ARG A 277 32.74 -6.69 -33.64
N TYR A 278 31.58 -6.80 -34.27
CA TYR A 278 31.10 -8.03 -34.89
C TYR A 278 30.65 -7.77 -36.35
N PRO A 279 30.60 -8.81 -37.21
CA PRO A 279 30.18 -8.64 -38.60
C PRO A 279 28.71 -8.19 -38.73
N GLY A 280 28.51 -7.08 -39.44
CA GLY A 280 27.21 -6.53 -39.80
C GLY A 280 26.60 -7.21 -41.04
N SER A 281 25.34 -6.87 -41.34
CA SER A 281 24.61 -7.44 -42.49
C SER A 281 25.18 -6.97 -43.84
N ASN A 282 25.93 -5.87 -43.82
CA ASN A 282 26.34 -5.07 -44.98
C ASN A 282 27.80 -5.36 -45.37
N GLY A 283 28.41 -6.40 -44.78
CA GLY A 283 29.86 -6.68 -44.90
C GLY A 283 30.77 -5.80 -44.04
N GLY A 284 30.26 -4.72 -43.45
CA GLY A 284 30.98 -3.89 -42.47
C GLY A 284 30.94 -4.45 -41.05
N PHE A 285 31.68 -3.83 -40.13
CA PHE A 285 31.67 -4.17 -38.70
C PHE A 285 30.73 -3.26 -37.91
N VAL A 286 30.07 -3.82 -36.90
CA VAL A 286 29.20 -3.11 -35.95
C VAL A 286 29.82 -3.19 -34.56
N THR A 287 29.86 -2.08 -33.84
CA THR A 287 30.37 -2.02 -32.45
C THR A 287 29.38 -2.65 -31.49
N PHE A 288 29.90 -3.28 -30.44
CA PHE A 288 29.07 -3.62 -29.28
C PHE A 288 28.64 -2.36 -28.52
N ASP A 289 27.57 -2.45 -27.75
CA ASP A 289 27.25 -1.41 -26.76
C ASP A 289 28.38 -1.32 -25.72
N LYS A 290 28.49 -0.16 -25.06
CA LYS A 290 29.60 0.16 -24.17
C LYS A 290 29.75 -0.86 -23.03
N LEU A 291 28.64 -1.37 -22.50
CA LEU A 291 28.66 -2.33 -21.40
C LEU A 291 29.16 -3.70 -21.87
N THR A 292 28.60 -4.24 -22.95
CA THR A 292 29.07 -5.51 -23.54
C THR A 292 30.53 -5.41 -23.98
N ASN A 293 30.94 -4.27 -24.54
CA ASN A 293 32.33 -3.97 -24.88
C ASN A 293 33.25 -4.06 -23.67
N MET A 294 32.85 -3.44 -22.55
CA MET A 294 33.62 -3.50 -21.30
C MET A 294 33.70 -4.91 -20.73
N GLN A 295 32.61 -5.68 -20.78
CA GLN A 295 32.58 -7.06 -20.29
C GLN A 295 33.52 -7.97 -21.10
N LEU A 296 33.51 -7.85 -22.44
CA LEU A 296 34.43 -8.56 -23.33
C LEU A 296 35.89 -8.22 -23.01
N GLU A 297 36.19 -6.94 -22.84
CA GLU A 297 37.54 -6.49 -22.56
C GLU A 297 38.03 -6.94 -21.18
N ASN A 298 37.23 -6.76 -20.13
CA ASN A 298 37.57 -7.23 -18.78
C ASN A 298 37.76 -8.75 -18.75
N ALA A 299 36.91 -9.52 -19.45
CA ALA A 299 37.03 -10.97 -19.52
C ALA A 299 38.32 -11.40 -20.24
N LYS A 300 38.69 -10.71 -21.32
CA LYS A 300 39.95 -10.95 -22.04
C LYS A 300 41.16 -10.63 -21.16
N MET A 301 41.15 -9.48 -20.46
CA MET A 301 42.22 -9.07 -19.55
C MET A 301 42.38 -10.03 -18.36
N ALA A 302 41.26 -10.55 -17.85
CA ALA A 302 41.22 -11.59 -16.82
C ALA A 302 41.59 -12.99 -17.33
N LYS A 303 41.96 -13.14 -18.61
CA LYS A 303 42.31 -14.43 -19.26
C LYS A 303 41.20 -15.48 -19.16
N LYS A 304 39.93 -15.07 -19.13
CA LYS A 304 38.81 -16.00 -19.25
C LYS A 304 38.81 -16.63 -20.64
N LEU A 305 38.43 -17.90 -20.73
CA LEU A 305 38.37 -18.61 -22.01
C LEU A 305 37.14 -18.22 -22.82
N TYR A 306 35.99 -18.16 -22.15
CA TYR A 306 34.70 -17.93 -22.79
C TYR A 306 33.89 -16.83 -22.10
N LEU A 307 33.08 -16.11 -22.88
CA LEU A 307 32.06 -15.19 -22.40
C LEU A 307 30.80 -15.31 -23.27
N ASP A 308 29.64 -15.38 -22.65
CA ASP A 308 28.37 -15.38 -23.37
C ASP A 308 27.92 -13.94 -23.64
N VAL A 309 27.57 -13.64 -24.89
CA VAL A 309 27.10 -12.31 -25.31
C VAL A 309 25.85 -12.43 -26.19
N LYS A 310 25.08 -11.34 -26.29
CA LYS A 310 23.93 -11.26 -27.21
C LYS A 310 24.26 -10.41 -28.41
N ILE A 311 24.05 -10.95 -29.61
CA ILE A 311 24.20 -10.24 -30.89
C ILE A 311 22.90 -10.40 -31.67
N LYS A 312 22.25 -9.28 -32.02
CA LYS A 312 20.95 -9.26 -32.71
C LYS A 312 19.92 -10.21 -32.06
N ASN A 313 19.85 -10.17 -30.72
CA ASN A 313 18.96 -10.97 -29.88
C ASN A 313 19.20 -12.51 -29.90
N LYS A 314 20.36 -12.97 -30.40
CA LYS A 314 20.81 -14.35 -30.29
C LYS A 314 21.99 -14.45 -29.34
N ASN A 315 22.05 -15.54 -28.56
CA ASN A 315 23.17 -15.81 -27.66
C ASN A 315 24.33 -16.41 -28.44
N TYR A 316 25.54 -15.94 -28.16
CA TYR A 316 26.78 -16.48 -28.68
C TYR A 316 27.76 -16.71 -27.55
N LYS A 317 28.47 -17.84 -27.61
CA LYS A 317 29.61 -18.11 -26.75
C LYS A 317 30.89 -17.64 -27.45
N VAL A 318 31.51 -16.61 -26.89
CA VAL A 318 32.73 -15.99 -27.40
C VAL A 318 33.95 -16.68 -26.82
N ASP A 319 34.80 -17.25 -27.66
CA ASP A 319 36.16 -17.65 -27.33
C ASP A 319 37.08 -16.42 -27.39
N LEU A 320 37.59 -15.99 -26.23
CA LEU A 320 38.34 -14.73 -26.09
C LEU A 320 39.79 -14.82 -26.58
N ASN A 321 40.30 -16.04 -26.79
CA ASN A 321 41.64 -16.27 -27.33
C ASN A 321 41.63 -16.22 -28.86
N THR A 322 40.66 -16.90 -29.47
CA THR A 322 40.51 -16.97 -30.93
C THR A 322 39.65 -15.83 -31.50
N LEU A 323 38.97 -15.06 -30.64
CA LEU A 323 38.02 -14.01 -31.01
C LEU A 323 36.86 -14.52 -31.86
N LYS A 324 36.40 -15.75 -31.60
CA LYS A 324 35.31 -16.39 -32.34
C LYS A 324 34.07 -16.52 -31.46
N ALA A 325 32.92 -16.12 -31.98
CA ALA A 325 31.64 -16.25 -31.29
C ALA A 325 30.79 -17.33 -31.98
N THR A 326 30.33 -18.33 -31.23
CA THR A 326 29.55 -19.47 -31.78
C THR A 326 28.15 -19.47 -31.19
N ASP A 327 27.12 -19.56 -32.03
CA ASP A 327 25.73 -19.67 -31.58
C ASP A 327 25.36 -21.11 -31.16
N ASP A 328 24.13 -21.27 -30.67
CA ASP A 328 23.53 -22.55 -30.27
C ASP A 328 23.40 -23.57 -31.42
N GLN A 329 23.47 -23.10 -32.66
CA GLN A 329 23.41 -23.92 -33.87
C GLN A 329 24.80 -24.27 -34.41
N GLY A 330 25.87 -23.87 -33.71
CA GLY A 330 27.25 -24.13 -34.12
C GLY A 330 27.77 -23.18 -35.20
N LYS A 331 27.03 -22.13 -35.56
CA LYS A 331 27.49 -21.12 -36.51
C LYS A 331 28.46 -20.17 -35.82
N THR A 332 29.66 -20.04 -36.38
CA THR A 332 30.71 -19.19 -35.85
C THR A 332 30.87 -17.89 -36.64
N ILE A 333 31.08 -16.79 -35.93
CA ILE A 333 31.46 -15.48 -36.48
C ILE A 333 32.78 -15.02 -35.85
N ASN A 334 33.58 -14.27 -36.60
CA ASN A 334 34.83 -13.69 -36.10
C ASN A 334 34.55 -12.28 -35.55
N LEU A 335 34.90 -12.06 -34.29
CA LEU A 335 34.89 -10.75 -33.66
C LEU A 335 36.20 -10.02 -33.94
N GLN A 336 36.17 -8.70 -33.83
CA GLN A 336 37.34 -7.84 -33.96
C GLN A 336 37.51 -7.03 -32.67
N ARG A 337 38.74 -6.99 -32.14
CA ARG A 337 39.14 -6.09 -31.06
C ARG A 337 40.10 -5.05 -31.62
N VAL A 338 39.77 -3.77 -31.45
CA VAL A 338 40.55 -2.63 -31.96
C VAL A 338 40.95 -1.75 -30.79
N THR A 339 42.24 -1.53 -30.60
CA THR A 339 42.74 -0.50 -29.67
C THR A 339 42.69 0.84 -30.38
N LYS A 340 42.11 1.83 -29.72
CA LYS A 340 42.15 3.23 -30.13
C LYS A 340 43.40 3.82 -29.49
N ASP A 341 44.51 3.77 -30.21
CA ASP A 341 45.70 4.52 -29.79
C ASP A 341 45.32 6.01 -29.75
N GLU A 342 45.70 6.71 -28.67
CA GLU A 342 45.75 8.17 -28.68
C GLU A 342 46.64 8.57 -29.87
N GLY A 343 46.04 9.28 -30.83
CA GLY A 343 46.79 9.83 -31.94
C GLY A 343 47.98 10.63 -31.42
N LYS A 344 49.13 10.37 -32.07
CA LYS A 344 50.35 11.18 -32.00
C LYS A 344 50.11 12.69 -31.97
#